data_AF-A0AA87F8U6-F1
#
_entry.id   AF-A0AA87F8U6-F1
#
_cell.length_a   1.000
_cell.length_b   1.000
_cell.length_c   1.000
_cell.angle_alpha   90.00
_cell.angle_beta   90.00
_cell.angle_gamma   90.00
#
_symmetry.space_group_name_H-M   'P 1'
#
loop_
_entity.id
_entity.type
_entity.pdbx_description
1 polymer ?
#
loop_
_entity_poly.entity_id
_entity_poly.type
_entity_poly.pdbx_seq_one_letter_code
_entity_poly.pdbx_strand_id
1 'polypeptide(L)'
;MGLVRLYTEEELDYLWLAIEDKESNYEDVAALLGRTVCGVKGKVWKLTKGTNKGGLVRRLWTPDEIEKLRQLYPILPIETVCERLKRTKSAIKTQVVRLGIRKHEMIYRDENEIRLLAEQGLSYREIAERTGGTVKNLRNYAYEHGIKVRPEKRSENHPWRMDAEKMFAKKERWRKEHLEETDE
;
A
#
# COMPACT_ATOMS: atom_id res chain seq x y z
N MET A 1 31.23 -4.15 -8.47
CA MET A 1 30.45 -2.92 -8.66
C MET A 1 29.97 -2.90 -10.10
N GLY A 2 28.65 -2.90 -10.34
CA GLY A 2 28.12 -2.84 -11.70
C GLY A 2 28.39 -1.47 -12.33
N LEU A 3 28.86 -1.43 -13.58
CA LEU A 3 29.05 -0.21 -14.34
C LEU A 3 27.73 0.55 -14.45
N VAL A 4 27.70 1.80 -13.98
CA VAL A 4 26.53 2.68 -14.11
C VAL A 4 26.47 3.17 -15.56
N ARG A 5 25.45 2.72 -16.32
CA ARG A 5 25.19 3.21 -17.68
C ARG A 5 24.71 4.66 -17.64
N LEU A 6 25.60 5.59 -17.95
CA LEU A 6 25.29 7.02 -18.12
C LEU A 6 24.39 7.25 -19.34
N TYR A 7 23.63 8.35 -19.33
CA TYR A 7 22.87 8.78 -20.51
C TYR A 7 23.82 9.45 -21.51
N THR A 8 23.77 9.04 -22.77
CA THR A 8 24.50 9.72 -23.86
C THR A 8 23.78 11.01 -24.26
N GLU A 9 24.44 11.89 -25.01
CA GLU A 9 23.83 13.14 -25.50
C GLU A 9 22.59 12.85 -26.37
N GLU A 10 22.67 11.89 -27.29
CA GLU A 10 21.53 11.47 -28.12
C GLU A 10 20.33 10.99 -27.29
N GLU A 11 20.56 10.25 -26.20
CA GLU A 11 19.47 9.81 -25.31
C GLU A 11 18.85 10.99 -24.55
N LEU A 12 19.63 12.04 -24.25
CA LEU A 12 19.13 13.26 -23.61
C LEU A 12 18.30 14.10 -24.58
N ASP A 13 18.76 14.23 -25.83
CA ASP A 13 18.06 14.96 -26.88
C ASP A 13 16.73 14.29 -27.19
N TYR A 14 16.72 12.96 -27.29
CA TYR A 14 15.47 12.21 -27.44
C TYR A 14 14.52 12.43 -26.26
N LEU A 15 15.02 12.43 -25.02
CA LEU A 15 14.19 12.70 -23.84
C LEU A 15 13.61 14.12 -23.85
N TRP A 16 14.38 15.12 -24.32
CA TRP A 16 13.88 16.48 -24.47
C TRP A 16 12.76 16.57 -25.50
N LEU A 17 12.96 15.96 -26.67
CA LEU A 17 11.95 15.89 -27.72
C LEU A 17 10.65 15.22 -27.20
N ALA A 18 10.79 14.09 -26.50
CA ALA A 18 9.66 13.37 -25.92
C ALA A 18 8.94 14.17 -24.82
N ILE A 19 9.63 15.07 -24.10
CA ILE A 19 8.99 15.97 -23.13
C ILE A 19 8.21 17.08 -23.84
N GLU A 20 8.74 17.58 -24.96
CA GLU A 20 8.14 18.67 -25.73
C GLU A 20 6.89 18.22 -26.49
N ASP A 21 6.91 17.00 -27.05
CA ASP A 21 5.78 16.44 -27.81
C ASP A 21 4.50 16.25 -26.96
N LYS A 22 4.65 16.03 -25.65
CA LYS A 22 3.55 15.74 -24.70
C LYS A 22 2.61 14.61 -25.13
N GLU A 23 3.07 13.73 -25.99
CA GLU A 23 2.35 12.54 -26.48
C GLU A 23 3.09 11.26 -26.07
N SER A 24 4.41 11.34 -26.00
CA SER A 24 5.28 10.23 -25.62
C SER A 24 4.98 9.75 -24.20
N ASN A 25 4.81 8.44 -24.06
CA ASN A 25 4.59 7.82 -22.75
C ASN A 25 5.89 7.26 -22.16
N TYR A 26 5.91 7.11 -20.84
CA TYR A 26 7.10 6.60 -20.14
C TYR A 26 7.49 5.15 -20.49
N GLU A 27 6.54 4.32 -20.94
CA GLU A 27 6.76 2.91 -21.25
C GLU A 27 7.47 2.76 -22.60
N ASP A 28 6.99 3.48 -23.63
CA ASP A 28 7.54 3.50 -24.98
C ASP A 28 8.93 4.14 -25.00
N VAL A 29 9.10 5.28 -24.32
CA VAL A 29 10.41 5.93 -24.17
C VAL A 29 11.41 5.00 -23.47
N ALA A 30 10.98 4.29 -22.43
CA ALA A 30 11.84 3.35 -21.73
C ALA A 30 12.21 2.13 -22.59
N ALA A 31 11.25 1.62 -23.38
CA ALA A 31 11.47 0.52 -24.30
C ALA A 31 12.47 0.91 -25.41
N LEU A 32 12.31 2.09 -26.02
CA LEU A 32 13.21 2.58 -27.07
C LEU A 32 14.64 2.77 -26.56
N LEU A 33 14.81 3.34 -25.37
CA LEU A 33 16.13 3.58 -24.77
C LEU A 33 16.76 2.28 -24.19
N GLY A 34 16.01 1.18 -24.13
CA GLY A 34 16.42 -0.05 -23.45
C GLY A 34 16.73 0.20 -21.97
N ARG A 35 15.94 1.05 -21.31
CA ARG A 35 16.10 1.44 -19.90
C ARG A 35 14.85 1.10 -19.09
N THR A 36 14.97 1.16 -17.77
CA THR A 36 13.82 0.97 -16.89
C THR A 36 12.97 2.24 -16.85
N VAL A 37 11.64 2.07 -16.78
CA VAL A 37 10.67 3.18 -16.62
C VAL A 37 11.01 4.07 -15.41
N CYS A 38 11.49 3.47 -14.32
CA CYS A 38 11.92 4.22 -13.14
C CYS A 38 13.15 5.10 -13.42
N GLY A 39 14.13 4.58 -14.16
CA GLY A 39 15.32 5.32 -14.57
C GLY A 39 14.99 6.50 -15.49
N VAL A 40 14.07 6.30 -16.44
CA VAL A 40 13.57 7.37 -17.31
C VAL A 40 12.82 8.43 -16.50
N LYS A 41 11.90 8.03 -15.61
CA LYS A 41 11.18 8.96 -14.72
C LYS A 41 12.13 9.81 -13.88
N GLY A 42 13.12 9.18 -13.26
CA GLY A 42 14.12 9.90 -12.46
C GLY A 42 14.95 10.87 -13.30
N LYS A 43 15.27 10.50 -14.55
CA LYS A 43 16.03 11.37 -15.46
C LYS A 43 15.21 12.56 -15.95
N VAL A 44 13.98 12.33 -16.40
CA VAL A 44 13.02 13.37 -16.81
C VAL A 44 12.76 14.34 -15.65
N TRP A 45 12.59 13.84 -14.43
CA TRP A 45 12.41 14.68 -13.24
C TRP A 45 13.61 15.61 -12.99
N LYS A 46 14.84 15.13 -13.20
CA LYS A 46 16.06 15.95 -13.11
C LYS A 46 16.14 16.98 -14.24
N LEU A 47 15.87 16.59 -15.48
CA LEU A 47 15.90 17.48 -16.65
C LEU A 47 14.90 18.65 -16.50
N THR A 48 13.72 18.35 -15.97
CA THR A 48 12.64 19.32 -15.75
C THR A 48 12.76 20.10 -14.44
N LYS A 49 13.90 19.98 -13.74
CA LYS A 49 14.19 20.64 -12.46
C LYS A 49 13.09 20.43 -11.41
N GLY A 50 12.50 19.24 -11.37
CA GLY A 50 11.45 18.88 -10.42
C GLY A 50 10.11 19.57 -10.65
N THR A 51 9.87 20.16 -11.83
CA THR A 51 8.57 20.76 -12.14
C THR A 51 7.54 19.70 -12.55
N ASN A 52 6.29 19.85 -12.10
CA ASN A 52 5.19 18.95 -12.50
C ASN A 52 4.74 19.13 -13.97
N LYS A 53 5.30 20.11 -14.69
CA LYS A 53 4.84 20.53 -16.03
C LYS A 53 5.57 19.85 -17.19
N GLY A 54 6.69 19.16 -16.95
CA GLY A 54 7.52 18.55 -18.00
C GLY A 54 7.52 17.02 -18.02
N GLY A 55 6.50 16.38 -17.43
CA GLY A 55 6.43 14.91 -17.43
C GLY A 55 5.95 14.34 -18.75
N LEU A 56 6.47 13.18 -19.13
CA LEU A 56 5.91 12.35 -20.19
C LEU A 56 4.47 11.92 -19.84
N VAL A 57 3.70 11.56 -20.85
CA VAL A 57 2.31 11.12 -20.67
C VAL A 57 2.27 9.87 -19.82
N ARG A 58 1.40 9.88 -18.81
CA ARG A 58 1.09 8.67 -18.04
C ARG A 58 0.18 7.79 -18.88
N ARG A 59 0.49 6.50 -18.96
CA ARG A 59 -0.36 5.51 -19.64
C ARG A 59 -1.83 5.63 -19.22
N LEU A 60 -2.66 6.02 -20.18
CA LEU A 60 -4.11 6.20 -20.01
C LEU A 60 -4.79 4.86 -19.77
N TRP A 61 -5.88 4.86 -18.99
CA TRP A 61 -6.70 3.66 -18.79
C TRP A 61 -7.58 3.44 -20.02
N THR A 62 -7.50 2.27 -20.63
CA THR A 62 -8.40 1.92 -21.72
C THR A 62 -9.76 1.46 -21.18
N PRO A 63 -10.85 1.57 -21.98
CA PRO A 63 -12.16 1.04 -21.57
C PRO A 63 -12.11 -0.44 -21.18
N ASP A 64 -11.35 -1.25 -21.92
CA ASP A 64 -11.17 -2.68 -21.63
C ASP A 64 -10.45 -2.93 -20.31
N GLU A 65 -9.44 -2.12 -19.98
CA GLU A 65 -8.75 -2.21 -18.69
C GLU A 65 -9.68 -1.82 -17.54
N ILE A 66 -10.55 -0.82 -17.75
CA ILE A 66 -11.54 -0.40 -16.76
C ILE A 66 -12.56 -1.51 -16.52
N GLU A 67 -13.04 -2.16 -17.58
CA GLU A 67 -14.00 -3.26 -17.48
C GLU A 67 -13.38 -4.47 -16.77
N LYS A 68 -12.17 -4.87 -17.17
CA LYS A 68 -11.41 -5.90 -16.46
C LYS A 68 -11.18 -5.54 -15.00
N LEU A 69 -10.89 -4.28 -14.69
CA LEU A 69 -10.71 -3.82 -13.31
C LEU A 69 -12.01 -3.96 -12.50
N ARG A 70 -13.17 -3.62 -13.07
CA ARG A 70 -14.49 -3.78 -12.43
C ARG A 70 -14.82 -5.23 -12.11
N GLN A 71 -14.48 -6.15 -13.01
CA GLN A 71 -14.75 -7.58 -12.82
C GLN A 71 -13.77 -8.25 -11.85
N LEU A 72 -12.48 -7.94 -11.97
CA LEU A 72 -11.43 -8.65 -11.25
C LEU A 72 -11.19 -8.10 -9.85
N TYR A 73 -11.28 -6.78 -9.65
CA TYR A 73 -10.93 -6.16 -8.38
C TYR A 73 -11.81 -6.64 -7.21
N PRO A 74 -13.14 -6.79 -7.33
CA PRO A 74 -13.97 -7.24 -6.23
C PRO A 74 -13.62 -8.62 -5.69
N ILE A 75 -13.10 -9.50 -6.56
CA ILE A 75 -12.92 -10.94 -6.30
C ILE A 75 -11.45 -11.26 -5.99
N LEU A 76 -10.51 -10.82 -6.83
CA LEU A 76 -9.12 -11.30 -6.81
C LEU A 76 -8.18 -10.42 -5.98
N PRO A 77 -7.18 -10.99 -5.28
CA PRO A 77 -6.18 -10.20 -4.54
C PRO A 77 -5.49 -9.18 -5.45
N ILE A 78 -5.09 -8.04 -4.86
CA ILE A 78 -4.60 -6.90 -5.65
C ILE A 78 -3.34 -7.26 -6.44
N GLU A 79 -2.52 -8.16 -5.93
CA GLU A 79 -1.32 -8.72 -6.60
C GLU A 79 -1.69 -9.36 -7.94
N THR A 80 -2.67 -10.26 -7.96
CA THR A 80 -3.13 -10.92 -9.19
C THR A 80 -3.76 -9.92 -10.17
N VAL A 81 -4.46 -8.90 -9.66
CA VAL A 81 -5.01 -7.83 -10.51
C VAL A 81 -3.87 -7.00 -11.13
N CYS A 82 -2.79 -6.73 -10.39
CA CYS A 82 -1.60 -6.04 -10.92
C CYS A 82 -0.96 -6.82 -12.06
N GLU A 83 -0.79 -8.14 -11.89
CA GLU A 83 -0.21 -9.02 -12.91
C GLU A 83 -1.06 -9.05 -14.18
N ARG A 84 -2.38 -9.20 -14.05
CA ARG A 84 -3.30 -9.26 -15.19
C ARG A 84 -3.40 -7.96 -15.97
N LEU A 85 -3.39 -6.81 -15.27
CA LEU A 85 -3.47 -5.49 -15.89
C LEU A 85 -2.10 -4.91 -16.25
N LYS A 86 -1.01 -5.59 -15.85
CA LYS A 86 0.38 -5.10 -15.96
C LYS A 86 0.53 -3.67 -15.40
N ARG A 87 -0.17 -3.35 -14.32
CA ARG A 87 -0.13 -2.04 -13.65
C ARG A 87 0.30 -2.16 -12.20
N THR A 88 0.83 -1.08 -11.66
CA THR A 88 1.29 -1.03 -10.26
C THR A 88 0.11 -1.01 -9.28
N LYS A 89 0.34 -1.49 -8.05
CA LYS A 89 -0.63 -1.45 -6.95
C LYS A 89 -1.19 -0.05 -6.71
N SER A 90 -0.34 0.98 -6.80
CA SER A 90 -0.74 2.38 -6.58
C SER A 90 -1.66 2.90 -7.70
N ALA A 91 -1.36 2.57 -8.95
CA ALA A 91 -2.22 2.94 -10.09
C ALA A 91 -3.61 2.31 -9.96
N ILE A 92 -3.66 1.01 -9.61
CA ILE A 92 -4.92 0.29 -9.39
C ILE A 92 -5.71 0.90 -8.24
N LYS A 93 -5.10 1.11 -7.06
CA LYS A 93 -5.78 1.72 -5.90
C LYS A 93 -6.39 3.08 -6.24
N THR A 94 -5.61 3.93 -6.92
CA THR A 94 -6.07 5.27 -7.33
C THR A 94 -7.26 5.18 -8.27
N GLN A 95 -7.22 4.26 -9.24
CA GLN A 95 -8.29 4.12 -10.22
C GLN A 95 -9.55 3.50 -9.63
N VAL A 96 -9.41 2.50 -8.77
CA VAL A 96 -10.54 1.87 -8.04
C VAL A 96 -11.28 2.91 -7.21
N VAL A 97 -10.55 3.77 -6.47
CA VAL A 97 -11.14 4.87 -5.70
C VAL A 97 -11.87 5.85 -6.61
N ARG A 98 -11.25 6.26 -7.72
CA ARG A 98 -11.87 7.15 -8.71
C ARG A 98 -13.16 6.57 -9.31
N LEU A 99 -13.19 5.26 -9.55
CA LEU A 99 -14.33 4.55 -10.12
C LEU A 99 -15.36 4.09 -9.07
N GLY A 100 -15.09 4.30 -7.77
CA GLY A 100 -15.96 3.84 -6.68
C GLY A 100 -16.05 2.33 -6.51
N ILE A 101 -15.12 1.56 -7.08
CA ILE A 101 -15.14 0.09 -7.02
C ILE A 101 -14.71 -0.35 -5.61
N ARG A 102 -15.41 -1.32 -5.03
CA ARG A 102 -15.08 -1.88 -3.71
C ARG A 102 -14.80 -3.38 -3.83
N LYS A 103 -14.11 -3.91 -2.82
CA LYS A 103 -13.98 -5.35 -2.63
C LYS A 103 -15.34 -5.93 -2.25
N HIS A 104 -15.64 -7.16 -2.69
CA HIS A 104 -16.76 -7.88 -2.07
C HIS A 104 -16.44 -8.11 -0.61
N GLU A 105 -17.40 -7.80 0.26
CA GLU A 105 -17.33 -8.22 1.65
C GLU A 105 -17.36 -9.74 1.70
N MET A 106 -16.50 -10.30 2.54
CA MET A 106 -16.49 -11.73 2.77
C MET A 106 -17.74 -12.08 3.59
N ILE A 107 -18.71 -12.72 2.94
CA ILE A 107 -19.89 -13.22 3.62
C ILE A 107 -19.52 -14.57 4.24
N TYR A 108 -19.49 -14.63 5.56
CA TYR A 108 -19.38 -15.90 6.26
C TYR A 108 -20.68 -16.67 6.05
N ARG A 109 -20.59 -17.91 5.56
CA ARG A 109 -21.76 -18.74 5.22
C ARG A 109 -22.50 -19.25 6.46
N ASP A 110 -21.77 -19.43 7.56
CA ASP A 110 -22.32 -19.95 8.82
C ASP A 110 -21.99 -18.99 9.98
N GLU A 111 -22.96 -18.15 10.33
CA GLU A 111 -22.85 -17.24 11.47
C GLU A 111 -22.85 -18.01 12.80
N ASN A 112 -23.58 -19.13 12.87
CA ASN A 112 -23.71 -19.93 14.09
C ASN A 112 -22.37 -20.57 14.46
N GLU A 113 -21.61 -21.02 13.47
CA GLU A 113 -20.23 -21.51 13.66
C GLU A 113 -19.35 -20.43 14.31
N ILE A 114 -19.40 -19.18 13.83
CA ILE A 114 -18.62 -18.08 14.40
C ILE A 114 -19.03 -17.80 15.84
N ARG A 115 -20.34 -17.78 16.14
CA ARG A 115 -20.85 -17.57 17.50
C ARG A 115 -20.40 -18.67 18.45
N LEU A 116 -20.51 -19.93 18.04
CA LEU A 116 -20.08 -21.08 18.84
C LEU A 116 -18.57 -21.01 19.15
N LEU A 117 -17.74 -20.71 18.14
CA LEU A 117 -16.30 -20.58 18.35
C LEU A 117 -15.94 -19.39 19.24
N ALA A 118 -16.69 -18.29 19.15
CA ALA A 118 -16.53 -17.12 20.02
C ALA A 118 -16.90 -17.45 21.48
N GLU A 119 -18.00 -18.18 21.71
CA GLU A 119 -18.43 -18.65 23.03
C GLU A 119 -17.45 -19.64 23.66
N GLN A 120 -16.82 -20.49 22.85
CA GLN A 120 -15.70 -21.35 23.26
C GLN A 120 -14.45 -20.55 23.70
N GLY A 121 -14.44 -19.23 23.53
CA GLY A 121 -13.37 -18.35 24.00
C GLY A 121 -12.15 -18.33 23.08
N LEU A 122 -12.30 -18.74 21.82
CA LEU A 122 -11.25 -18.65 20.81
C LEU A 122 -10.99 -17.18 20.44
N SER A 123 -9.75 -16.93 20.02
CA SER A 123 -9.31 -15.65 19.50
C SER A 123 -9.76 -15.43 18.06
N TYR A 124 -9.78 -14.17 17.62
CA TYR A 124 -10.06 -13.83 16.21
C TYR A 124 -9.16 -14.58 15.23
N ARG A 125 -7.91 -14.85 15.61
CA ARG A 125 -6.96 -15.57 14.75
C ARG A 125 -7.38 -17.01 14.53
N GLU A 126 -7.66 -17.74 15.61
CA GLU A 126 -8.06 -19.15 15.55
C GLU A 126 -9.39 -19.32 14.81
N ILE A 127 -10.35 -18.41 15.04
CA ILE A 127 -11.65 -18.45 14.34
C ILE A 127 -11.46 -18.16 12.85
N ALA A 128 -10.61 -17.19 12.48
CA ALA A 128 -10.35 -16.87 11.07
C ALA A 128 -9.66 -18.03 10.35
N GLU A 129 -8.72 -18.72 11.00
CA GLU A 129 -8.05 -19.90 10.47
C GLU A 129 -9.04 -21.06 10.22
N ARG A 130 -10.01 -21.28 11.13
CA ARG A 130 -11.04 -22.32 10.96
C ARG A 130 -12.06 -21.99 9.88
N THR A 131 -12.51 -20.74 9.84
CA THR A 131 -13.56 -20.28 8.91
C THR A 131 -13.03 -19.93 7.51
N GLY A 132 -11.71 -19.99 7.29
CA GLY A 132 -11.07 -19.65 6.01
C GLY A 132 -11.09 -18.15 5.68
N GLY A 133 -11.32 -17.29 6.68
CA GLY A 133 -11.36 -15.84 6.53
C GLY A 133 -10.05 -15.15 6.92
N THR A 134 -9.97 -13.85 6.69
CA THR A 134 -8.91 -13.03 7.30
C THR A 134 -9.37 -12.50 8.64
N VAL A 135 -8.44 -12.32 9.59
CA VAL A 135 -8.72 -11.72 10.92
C VAL A 135 -9.43 -10.38 10.79
N LYS A 136 -9.08 -9.58 9.77
CA LYS A 136 -9.72 -8.29 9.49
C LYS A 136 -11.20 -8.45 9.11
N ASN A 137 -11.50 -9.36 8.19
CA ASN A 137 -12.88 -9.60 7.76
C ASN A 137 -13.72 -10.13 8.92
N LEU A 138 -13.17 -11.07 9.70
CA LEU A 138 -13.86 -11.61 10.88
C LEU A 138 -14.14 -10.51 11.90
N ARG A 139 -13.18 -9.61 12.12
CA ARG A 139 -13.34 -8.49 13.05
C ARG A 139 -14.45 -7.53 12.61
N ASN A 140 -14.48 -7.19 11.32
CA ASN A 140 -15.53 -6.33 10.76
C ASN A 140 -16.90 -7.02 10.90
N TYR A 141 -16.98 -8.29 10.52
CA TYR A 141 -18.20 -9.09 10.60
C TYR A 141 -18.70 -9.21 12.05
N ALA A 142 -17.82 -9.56 12.99
CA ALA A 142 -18.16 -9.66 14.40
C ALA A 142 -18.62 -8.30 14.98
N TYR A 143 -18.03 -7.19 14.53
CA TYR A 143 -18.45 -5.84 14.93
C TYR A 143 -19.85 -5.51 14.40
N GLU A 144 -20.11 -5.77 13.11
CA GLU A 144 -21.40 -5.53 12.45
C GLU A 144 -22.53 -6.39 13.04
N HIS A 145 -22.23 -7.65 13.37
CA HIS A 145 -23.18 -8.62 13.93
C HIS A 145 -23.20 -8.66 15.48
N GLY A 146 -22.43 -7.79 16.15
CA GLY A 146 -22.39 -7.70 17.61
C GLY A 146 -21.81 -8.92 18.35
N ILE A 147 -21.01 -9.74 17.67
CA ILE A 147 -20.40 -10.96 18.23
C ILE A 147 -19.17 -10.57 19.07
N LYS A 148 -19.18 -10.91 20.36
CA LYS A 148 -18.05 -10.65 21.27
C LYS A 148 -17.03 -11.78 21.19
N VAL A 149 -15.97 -11.58 20.41
CA VAL A 149 -14.82 -12.50 20.35
C VAL A 149 -13.73 -12.06 21.32
N ARG A 150 -13.06 -13.02 21.95
CA ARG A 150 -11.93 -12.77 22.85
C ARG A 150 -10.79 -12.05 22.10
N PRO A 151 -10.28 -10.91 22.62
CA PRO A 151 -9.12 -10.25 22.03
C PRO A 151 -7.86 -11.09 22.27
N GLU A 152 -6.97 -11.11 21.28
CA GLU A 152 -5.67 -11.76 21.40
C GLU A 152 -4.77 -10.97 22.36
N LYS A 153 -3.90 -11.65 23.11
CA LYS A 153 -2.93 -10.98 23.98
C LYS A 153 -1.96 -10.19 23.10
N ARG A 154 -1.60 -8.98 23.52
CA ARG A 154 -0.55 -8.21 22.85
C ARG A 154 0.77 -9.00 22.88
N SER A 155 1.54 -8.93 21.80
CA SER A 155 2.87 -9.54 21.72
C SER A 155 3.76 -9.06 22.87
N GLU A 156 4.50 -9.99 23.48
CA GLU A 156 5.47 -9.68 24.54
C GLU A 156 6.59 -8.79 24.02
N ASN A 157 7.00 -8.97 22.76
CA ASN A 157 8.02 -8.19 22.06
C ASN A 157 7.54 -6.81 21.60
N HIS A 158 6.41 -6.32 22.11
CA HIS A 158 5.96 -4.97 21.78
C HIS A 158 6.94 -3.94 22.37
N PRO A 159 7.45 -2.95 21.59
CA PRO A 159 8.47 -2.00 22.05
C PRO A 159 8.14 -1.33 23.38
N TRP A 160 6.86 -1.00 23.60
CA TRP A 160 6.37 -0.38 24.85
C TRP A 160 6.39 -1.29 26.10
N ARG A 161 6.54 -2.61 25.95
CA ARG A 161 6.75 -3.56 27.06
C ARG A 161 8.23 -3.77 27.34
N MET A 162 9.04 -3.85 26.29
CA MET A 162 10.50 -4.01 26.39
C MET A 162 11.19 -2.75 26.93
N ASP A 163 10.69 -1.58 26.57
CA ASP A 163 11.25 -0.28 26.96
C ASP A 163 10.53 0.36 28.16
N ALA A 164 9.82 -0.40 28.99
CA ALA A 164 9.22 0.16 30.21
C ALA A 164 10.29 0.91 31.02
N GLU A 165 11.47 0.31 31.22
CA GLU A 165 12.62 0.93 31.89
C GLU A 165 13.14 2.17 31.17
N LYS A 166 13.25 2.17 29.83
CA LYS A 166 13.71 3.34 29.07
C LYS A 166 12.69 4.47 29.06
N MET A 167 11.40 4.16 29.06
CA MET A 167 10.31 5.13 29.14
C MET A 167 10.19 5.71 30.56
N PHE A 168 10.36 4.90 31.60
CA PHE A 168 10.48 5.37 32.99
C PHE A 168 11.74 6.25 33.14
N ALA A 169 12.89 5.84 32.62
CA ALA A 169 14.12 6.64 32.64
C ALA A 169 13.98 7.97 31.88
N LYS A 170 13.29 7.98 30.73
CA LYS A 170 12.99 9.20 29.97
C LYS A 170 12.02 10.10 30.72
N LYS A 171 11.02 9.53 31.39
CA LYS A 171 10.05 10.26 32.21
C LYS A 171 10.71 10.86 33.45
N GLU A 172 11.59 10.12 34.13
CA GLU A 172 12.35 10.61 35.29
C GLU A 172 13.36 11.69 34.89
N ARG A 173 14.06 11.54 33.76
CA ARG A 173 14.90 12.62 33.20
C ARG A 173 14.10 13.88 32.92
N TRP A 174 12.96 13.73 32.23
CA TRP A 174 12.07 14.86 31.94
C TRP A 174 11.56 15.51 33.23
N ARG A 175 11.22 14.71 34.25
CA ARG A 175 10.78 15.20 35.57
C ARG A 175 11.89 16.01 36.26
N LYS A 176 13.13 15.50 36.28
CA LYS A 176 14.27 16.24 36.84
C LYS A 176 14.55 17.55 36.10
N GLU A 177 14.52 17.52 34.77
CA GLU A 177 14.77 18.72 33.96
C GLU A 177 13.67 19.79 34.06
N HIS A 178 12.44 19.45 34.47
CA HIS A 178 11.29 20.37 34.37
C HIS A 178 10.50 20.58 35.67
N LEU A 179 10.77 19.82 36.75
CA LEU A 179 10.09 19.96 38.05
C LEU A 179 11.02 20.25 39.23
N GLU A 180 12.35 20.08 39.10
CA GLU A 180 13.31 20.41 40.17
C GLU A 180 13.80 21.88 40.12
N GLU A 181 13.37 22.68 39.13
CA GLU A 181 13.73 24.11 38.98
C GLU A 181 12.68 25.10 39.55
N THR A 182 11.64 24.62 40.24
CA THR A 182 10.57 25.50 40.79
C THR A 182 10.62 25.70 42.31
N ASP A 183 11.66 25.24 43.00
CA ASP A 183 11.79 25.35 44.47
C ASP A 183 13.07 26.10 44.92
N GLU A 184 13.44 27.21 44.24
CA GLU A 184 14.35 28.25 44.78
C GLU A 184 13.75 29.65 44.71
#